data_AF-A0A2D7RU67-F1
#
_entry.id   AF-A0A2D7RU67-F1
#
_cell.length_a   1.000
_cell.length_b   1.000
_cell.length_c   1.000
_cell.angle_alpha   90.00
_cell.angle_beta   90.00
_cell.angle_gamma   90.00
#
_symmetry.space_group_name_H-M   'P 1'
#
loop_
_entity.id
_entity.type
_entity.pdbx_description
1 polymer ?
#
loop_
_entity_poly.entity_id
_entity_poly.type
_entity_poly.pdbx_seq_one_letter_code
_entity_poly.pdbx_strand_id
1 'polypeptide(L)'
;MEPSKELQKDSPFVVSFISDTQYTITDTRSETLVAKREFILGEPIKYQNFTLMLDAKPSTGDTFAIEENIDGVGNNGNILLMVDLQNKPVVGGYQSIGDAYIDIVGTVGNKATLSRISKEALEVVYEQAVEAKDSVSGVSLDSEAADLIRFQQAYQASAQVLQTANKLFDTVLGLG
;
A
#
# COMPACT_ATOMS: atom_id res chain seq x y z
N MET A 1 -43.53 15.53 22.86
CA MET A 1 -42.60 14.70 23.66
C MET A 1 -43.19 13.31 23.70
N GLU A 2 -42.76 12.44 22.80
CA GLU A 2 -43.07 11.00 22.95
C GLU A 2 -42.18 10.43 24.05
N PRO A 3 -42.71 9.58 24.95
CA PRO A 3 -41.88 8.88 25.90
C PRO A 3 -40.98 7.90 25.13
N SER A 4 -39.68 7.99 25.40
CA SER A 4 -38.66 7.04 24.96
C SER A 4 -39.12 5.62 25.32
N LYS A 5 -39.31 4.77 24.31
CA LYS A 5 -39.36 3.31 24.50
C LYS A 5 -38.01 2.89 25.07
N GLU A 6 -37.92 2.74 26.38
CA GLU A 6 -36.88 1.92 26.97
C GLU A 6 -36.94 0.56 26.24
N LEU A 7 -35.82 0.15 25.67
CA LEU A 7 -35.64 -1.21 25.17
C LEU A 7 -35.97 -2.13 26.36
N GLN A 8 -37.12 -2.78 26.31
CA GLN A 8 -37.53 -3.73 27.33
C GLN A 8 -36.50 -4.85 27.29
N LYS A 9 -35.58 -4.84 28.26
CA LYS A 9 -34.49 -5.81 28.33
C LYS A 9 -35.12 -7.19 28.55
N ASP A 10 -34.87 -8.08 27.59
CA ASP A 10 -35.23 -9.50 27.63
C ASP A 10 -34.87 -10.06 29.03
N SER A 11 -35.88 -10.51 29.79
CA SER A 11 -35.66 -11.03 31.15
C SER A 11 -34.87 -12.33 31.11
N PRO A 12 -33.92 -12.54 32.04
CA PRO A 12 -33.16 -13.78 32.11
C PRO A 12 -34.08 -14.97 32.37
N PHE A 13 -33.74 -16.11 31.80
CA PHE A 13 -34.57 -17.32 31.89
C PHE A 13 -33.71 -18.58 31.86
N VAL A 14 -34.26 -19.67 32.35
CA VAL A 14 -33.66 -21.00 32.27
C VAL A 14 -34.58 -21.93 31.50
N VAL A 15 -34.00 -22.68 30.57
CA VAL A 15 -34.62 -23.84 29.93
C VAL A 15 -34.23 -25.07 30.74
N SER A 16 -35.20 -25.77 31.31
CA SER A 16 -34.95 -26.98 32.11
C SER A 16 -35.65 -28.18 31.48
N PHE A 17 -34.91 -29.23 31.19
CA PHE A 17 -35.44 -30.47 30.63
C PHE A 17 -35.93 -31.39 31.76
N ILE A 18 -37.23 -31.65 31.77
CA ILE A 18 -37.86 -32.52 32.77
C ILE A 18 -37.99 -33.97 32.28
N SER A 19 -37.78 -34.20 30.98
CA SER A 19 -37.61 -35.50 30.33
C SER A 19 -36.82 -35.32 29.02
N ASP A 20 -36.60 -36.41 28.30
CA ASP A 20 -36.01 -36.39 26.95
C ASP A 20 -36.95 -35.79 25.88
N THR A 21 -38.17 -35.42 26.27
CA THR A 21 -39.30 -35.03 25.42
C THR A 21 -40.02 -33.79 25.93
N GLN A 22 -39.70 -33.26 27.11
CA GLN A 22 -40.35 -32.08 27.67
C GLN A 22 -39.36 -31.16 28.34
N TYR A 23 -39.63 -29.86 28.21
CA TYR A 23 -38.88 -28.82 28.88
C TYR A 23 -39.80 -27.73 29.42
N THR A 24 -39.28 -27.03 30.42
CA THR A 24 -39.88 -25.83 30.99
C THR A 24 -39.01 -24.62 30.71
N ILE A 25 -39.64 -23.46 30.59
CA ILE A 25 -38.95 -22.17 30.61
C ILE A 25 -39.41 -21.46 31.87
N THR A 26 -38.44 -21.02 32.66
CA THR A 26 -38.68 -20.26 33.90
C THR A 26 -37.95 -18.94 33.80
N ASP A 27 -38.68 -17.84 33.97
CA ASP A 27 -38.09 -16.51 34.13
C ASP A 27 -37.37 -16.46 35.48
N THR A 28 -36.06 -16.25 35.48
CA THR A 28 -35.23 -16.35 36.69
C THR A 28 -35.27 -15.09 37.55
N ARG A 29 -35.79 -13.98 37.03
CA ARG A 29 -35.98 -12.74 37.79
C ARG A 29 -37.25 -12.77 38.64
N SER A 30 -38.33 -13.28 38.05
CA SER A 30 -39.64 -13.39 38.69
C SER A 30 -39.91 -14.77 39.27
N GLU A 31 -38.98 -15.72 39.09
CA GLU A 31 -39.12 -17.14 39.44
C GLU A 31 -40.38 -17.79 38.87
N THR A 32 -40.91 -17.24 37.78
CA THR A 32 -42.18 -17.65 37.21
C THR A 32 -41.98 -18.68 36.10
N LEU A 33 -42.69 -19.80 36.19
CA LEU A 33 -42.79 -20.75 35.09
C LEU A 33 -43.60 -20.11 33.95
N VAL A 34 -42.92 -19.75 32.86
CA VAL A 34 -43.54 -19.05 31.73
C VAL A 34 -44.04 -20.00 30.65
N ALA A 35 -43.43 -21.18 30.52
CA ALA A 35 -43.86 -22.18 29.55
C ALA A 35 -43.47 -23.60 29.97
N LYS A 36 -44.28 -24.56 29.52
CA LYS A 36 -43.95 -25.98 29.48
C LYS A 36 -44.27 -26.49 28.08
N ARG A 37 -43.31 -27.12 27.41
CA ARG A 37 -43.39 -27.48 25.98
C ARG A 37 -42.77 -28.84 25.72
N GLU A 38 -43.17 -29.45 24.60
CA GLU A 38 -42.55 -30.67 24.07
C GLU A 38 -41.23 -30.32 23.38
N PHE A 39 -40.21 -31.16 23.58
CA PHE A 39 -38.94 -31.12 22.89
C PHE A 39 -38.99 -32.05 21.67
N ILE A 40 -38.59 -31.52 20.51
CA ILE A 40 -38.44 -32.26 19.28
C ILE A 40 -36.99 -32.11 18.82
N LEU A 41 -36.29 -33.24 18.64
CA LEU A 41 -34.89 -33.24 18.21
C LEU A 41 -34.78 -32.63 16.80
N GLY A 42 -33.85 -31.69 16.63
CA GLY A 42 -33.65 -30.95 15.38
C GLY A 42 -34.58 -29.74 15.22
N GLU A 43 -35.57 -29.54 16.09
CA GLU A 43 -36.36 -28.31 16.11
C GLU A 43 -35.79 -27.29 17.10
N PRO A 44 -35.74 -26.00 16.72
CA PRO A 44 -35.24 -24.95 17.60
C PRO A 44 -36.23 -24.64 18.73
N ILE A 45 -35.72 -24.61 19.96
CA ILE A 45 -36.41 -24.00 21.10
C ILE A 45 -36.30 -22.48 20.95
N LYS A 46 -37.43 -21.80 20.78
CA LYS A 46 -37.51 -20.34 20.64
C LYS A 46 -38.21 -19.72 21.84
N TYR A 47 -37.57 -18.71 22.43
CA TYR A 47 -38.16 -17.90 23.49
C TYR A 47 -37.51 -16.52 23.51
N GLN A 48 -38.34 -15.47 23.55
CA GLN A 48 -37.91 -14.09 23.32
C GLN A 48 -37.10 -13.99 22.01
N ASN A 49 -35.93 -13.35 22.02
CA ASN A 49 -35.03 -13.25 20.86
C ASN A 49 -33.99 -14.38 20.79
N PHE A 50 -34.10 -15.41 21.63
CA PHE A 50 -33.14 -16.51 21.71
C PHE A 50 -33.65 -17.76 20.98
N THR A 51 -32.72 -18.42 20.30
CA THR A 51 -32.93 -19.72 19.67
C THR A 51 -31.88 -20.70 20.20
N LEU A 52 -32.36 -21.79 20.81
CA LEU A 52 -31.53 -22.88 21.30
C LEU A 52 -31.78 -24.12 20.42
N MET A 53 -30.71 -24.70 19.88
CA MET A 53 -30.75 -25.93 19.09
C MET A 53 -29.91 -26.98 19.80
N LEU A 54 -30.45 -28.19 19.92
CA LEU A 54 -29.74 -29.32 20.52
C LEU A 54 -29.43 -30.34 19.42
N ASP A 55 -28.18 -30.79 19.39
CA ASP A 55 -27.71 -31.81 18.45
C ASP A 55 -27.96 -33.24 18.96
N ALA A 56 -28.41 -33.37 20.21
CA ALA A 56 -28.71 -34.65 20.86
C ALA A 56 -29.93 -34.53 21.79
N LYS A 57 -30.50 -35.68 22.17
CA LYS A 57 -31.58 -35.71 23.16
C LYS A 57 -31.07 -35.26 24.53
N PRO A 58 -31.80 -34.38 25.23
CA PRO A 58 -31.45 -33.94 26.58
C PRO A 58 -31.73 -35.05 27.59
N SER A 59 -31.00 -35.02 28.70
CA SER A 59 -31.28 -35.83 29.88
C SER A 59 -32.23 -35.09 30.83
N THR A 60 -32.96 -35.85 31.65
CA THR A 60 -33.77 -35.26 32.73
C THR A 60 -32.85 -34.52 33.70
N GLY A 61 -33.13 -33.24 33.93
CA GLY A 61 -32.34 -32.36 34.78
C GLY A 61 -31.38 -31.44 34.03
N ASP A 62 -31.23 -31.58 32.71
CA ASP A 62 -30.39 -30.66 31.93
C ASP A 62 -30.97 -29.25 31.97
N THR A 63 -30.11 -28.25 32.17
CA THR A 63 -30.50 -26.85 32.23
C THR A 63 -29.61 -25.96 31.37
N PHE A 64 -30.21 -24.96 30.76
CA PHE A 64 -29.52 -23.92 29.98
C PHE A 64 -30.02 -22.56 30.46
N ALA A 65 -29.13 -21.82 31.13
CA ALA A 65 -29.43 -20.49 31.63
C ALA A 65 -29.03 -19.42 30.61
N ILE A 66 -29.95 -18.49 30.34
CA ILE A 66 -29.71 -17.28 29.58
C ILE A 66 -29.74 -16.15 30.59
N GLU A 67 -28.56 -15.62 30.87
CA GLU A 67 -28.34 -14.61 31.90
C GLU A 67 -27.92 -13.29 31.28
N GLU A 68 -28.14 -12.22 32.04
CA GLU A 68 -27.63 -10.91 31.66
C GLU A 68 -26.11 -10.87 31.82
N ASN A 69 -25.43 -10.19 30.90
CA ASN A 69 -24.01 -9.92 31.04
C ASN A 69 -23.79 -8.78 32.06
N ILE A 70 -23.97 -9.09 33.36
CA ILE A 70 -23.94 -8.12 34.48
C ILE A 70 -22.50 -7.67 34.77
N ASP A 71 -21.51 -8.54 34.55
CA ASP A 71 -20.09 -8.28 34.81
C ASP A 71 -19.28 -7.95 33.54
N GLY A 72 -19.95 -7.48 32.47
CA GLY A 72 -19.30 -7.13 31.20
C GLY A 72 -18.35 -5.93 31.26
N VAL A 73 -18.25 -5.25 32.41
CA VAL A 73 -17.30 -4.16 32.64
C VAL A 73 -15.88 -4.74 32.67
N GLY A 74 -15.16 -4.61 31.56
CA GLY A 74 -13.81 -5.14 31.39
C GLY A 74 -13.71 -6.38 30.50
N ASN A 75 -14.81 -6.84 29.90
CA ASN A 75 -14.72 -7.90 28.89
C ASN A 75 -14.05 -7.37 27.61
N ASN A 76 -12.81 -7.78 27.40
CA ASN A 76 -11.99 -7.40 26.25
C ASN A 76 -11.94 -8.50 25.16
N GLY A 77 -12.82 -9.51 25.20
CA GLY A 77 -12.80 -10.63 24.25
C GLY A 77 -12.85 -10.18 22.79
N ASN A 78 -13.69 -9.18 22.47
CA ASN A 78 -13.72 -8.61 21.12
C ASN A 78 -12.41 -7.89 20.75
N ILE A 79 -11.77 -7.21 21.71
CA ILE A 79 -10.47 -6.57 21.49
C ILE A 79 -9.38 -7.62 21.28
N LEU A 80 -9.42 -8.73 22.02
CA LEU A 80 -8.50 -9.86 21.81
C LEU A 80 -8.69 -10.48 20.41
N LEU A 81 -9.94 -10.65 19.97
CA LEU A 81 -10.22 -11.12 18.61
C LEU A 81 -9.70 -10.15 17.53
N MET A 82 -9.74 -8.83 17.78
CA MET A 82 -9.15 -7.83 16.90
C MET A 82 -7.61 -7.89 16.92
N VAL A 83 -7.00 -8.09 18.09
CA VAL A 83 -5.54 -8.29 18.21
C VAL A 83 -5.11 -9.55 17.46
N ASP A 84 -5.88 -10.63 17.53
CA ASP A 84 -5.59 -11.87 16.81
C ASP A 84 -5.60 -11.70 15.28
N LEU A 85 -6.31 -10.70 14.74
CA LEU A 85 -6.28 -10.40 13.30
C LEU A 85 -4.87 -10.01 12.83
N GLN A 86 -4.03 -9.46 13.72
CA GLN A 86 -2.64 -9.13 13.39
C GLN A 86 -1.86 -10.34 12.86
N ASN A 87 -2.15 -11.54 13.38
CA ASN A 87 -1.43 -12.77 13.06
C ASN A 87 -2.17 -13.65 12.03
N LYS A 88 -3.42 -13.32 11.68
CA LYS A 88 -4.23 -14.13 10.77
C LYS A 88 -3.92 -13.81 9.31
N PRO A 89 -3.97 -14.81 8.40
CA PRO A 89 -3.72 -14.62 6.98
C PRO A 89 -4.91 -13.97 6.27
N VAL A 90 -5.17 -12.69 6.56
CA VAL A 90 -6.33 -11.94 6.03
C VAL A 90 -6.03 -11.22 4.71
N VAL A 91 -4.75 -11.02 4.38
CA VAL A 91 -4.33 -10.40 3.12
C VAL A 91 -4.15 -11.51 2.09
N GLY A 92 -4.96 -11.49 1.02
CA GLY A 92 -4.94 -12.51 -0.04
C GLY A 92 -5.30 -13.93 0.40
N GLY A 93 -5.65 -14.15 1.68
CA GLY A 93 -5.92 -15.46 2.27
C GLY A 93 -4.68 -16.24 2.74
N TYR A 94 -3.47 -15.67 2.64
CA TYR A 94 -2.23 -16.36 2.99
C TYR A 94 -1.18 -15.50 3.73
N GLN A 95 -1.39 -14.18 3.84
CA GLN A 95 -0.48 -13.26 4.53
C GLN A 95 -1.15 -12.52 5.68
N SER A 96 -0.41 -12.34 6.78
CA SER A 96 -0.82 -11.42 7.83
C SER A 96 -0.69 -9.96 7.37
N ILE A 97 -1.33 -9.05 8.12
CA ILE A 97 -1.22 -7.61 7.85
C ILE A 97 0.25 -7.15 7.99
N GLY A 98 0.97 -7.68 8.99
CA GLY A 98 2.38 -7.36 9.23
C GLY A 98 3.28 -7.84 8.09
N ASP A 99 3.09 -9.07 7.62
CA ASP A 99 3.89 -9.63 6.51
C ASP A 99 3.67 -8.85 5.22
N ALA A 100 2.41 -8.52 4.91
CA ALA A 100 2.07 -7.72 3.73
C ALA A 100 2.71 -6.33 3.78
N TYR A 101 2.73 -5.69 4.96
CA TYR A 101 3.39 -4.41 5.14
C TYR A 101 4.91 -4.49 4.90
N ILE A 102 5.58 -5.50 5.46
CA ILE A 102 7.02 -5.73 5.27
C ILE A 102 7.35 -5.93 3.79
N ASP A 103 6.53 -6.70 3.06
CA ASP A 103 6.73 -6.96 1.64
C ASP A 103 6.61 -5.70 0.78
N ILE A 104 5.62 -4.83 1.06
CA ILE A 104 5.47 -3.54 0.38
C ILE A 104 6.69 -2.66 0.61
N VAL A 105 7.12 -2.52 1.87
CA VAL A 105 8.29 -1.70 2.23
C VAL A 105 9.56 -2.24 1.56
N GLY A 106 9.75 -3.56 1.58
CA GLY A 106 10.87 -4.22 0.91
C GLY A 106 10.87 -3.99 -0.60
N THR A 107 9.71 -4.14 -1.25
CA THR A 107 9.55 -3.92 -2.69
C THR A 107 9.88 -2.47 -3.08
N VAL A 108 9.35 -1.50 -2.35
CA VAL A 108 9.61 -0.08 -2.61
C VAL A 108 11.09 0.26 -2.38
N GLY A 109 11.68 -0.23 -1.28
CA GLY A 109 13.10 -0.01 -0.98
C GLY A 109 14.04 -0.60 -2.03
N ASN A 110 13.75 -1.81 -2.50
CA ASN A 110 14.50 -2.45 -3.58
C ASN A 110 14.38 -1.67 -4.90
N LYS A 111 13.16 -1.24 -5.26
CA LYS A 111 12.93 -0.44 -6.47
C LYS A 111 13.64 0.91 -6.41
N ALA A 112 13.64 1.58 -5.26
CA ALA A 112 14.37 2.83 -5.04
C ALA A 112 15.88 2.62 -5.21
N THR A 113 16.43 1.55 -4.64
CA THR A 113 17.85 1.20 -4.76
C THR A 113 18.23 0.94 -6.22
N LEU A 114 17.45 0.15 -6.94
CA LEU A 114 17.67 -0.14 -8.36
C LEU A 114 17.59 1.13 -9.22
N SER A 115 16.62 2.01 -8.92
CA SER A 115 16.46 3.28 -9.63
C SER A 115 17.67 4.20 -9.40
N ARG A 116 18.21 4.25 -8.18
CA ARG A 116 19.43 5.01 -7.87
C ARG A 116 20.64 4.49 -8.64
N ILE A 117 20.87 3.18 -8.62
CA ILE A 117 21.97 2.56 -9.37
C ILE A 117 21.83 2.83 -10.88
N SER A 118 20.62 2.71 -11.41
CA SER A 118 20.35 2.98 -12.83
C SER A 118 20.60 4.44 -13.17
N LYS A 119 20.23 5.36 -12.28
CA LYS A 119 20.49 6.79 -12.43
C LYS A 119 22.00 7.06 -12.46
N GLU A 120 22.75 6.54 -11.50
CA GLU A 120 24.23 6.69 -11.43
C GLU A 120 24.90 6.16 -12.71
N ALA A 121 24.47 4.99 -13.20
CA ALA A 121 24.98 4.45 -14.46
C ALA A 121 24.66 5.34 -15.67
N LEU A 122 23.44 5.88 -15.74
CA LEU A 122 23.03 6.79 -16.82
C LEU A 122 23.71 8.16 -16.74
N GLU A 123 24.05 8.65 -15.54
CA GLU A 123 24.86 9.85 -15.37
C GLU A 123 26.26 9.67 -15.98
N VAL A 124 26.91 8.52 -15.75
CA VAL A 124 28.21 8.20 -16.39
C VAL A 124 28.09 8.15 -17.91
N VAL A 125 27.04 7.49 -18.43
CA VAL A 125 26.81 7.43 -19.89
C VAL A 125 26.54 8.82 -20.46
N TYR A 126 25.79 9.65 -19.74
CA TYR A 126 25.54 11.04 -20.14
C TYR A 126 26.84 11.85 -20.19
N GLU A 127 27.69 11.77 -19.17
CA GLU A 127 28.99 12.44 -19.14
C GLU A 127 29.88 12.02 -20.32
N GLN A 128 29.97 10.71 -20.60
CA GLN A 128 30.71 10.19 -21.75
C GLN A 128 30.15 10.69 -23.09
N ALA A 129 28.81 10.78 -23.22
CA ALA A 129 28.18 11.30 -24.42
C ALA A 129 28.45 12.81 -24.62
N VAL A 130 28.47 13.58 -23.52
CA VAL A 130 28.85 15.00 -23.54
C VAL A 130 30.30 15.15 -23.96
N GLU A 131 31.23 14.40 -23.36
CA GLU A 131 32.66 14.44 -23.71
C GLU A 131 32.89 14.04 -25.17
N ALA A 132 32.25 12.98 -25.66
CA ALA A 132 32.35 12.56 -27.05
C ALA A 132 31.81 13.64 -28.00
N LYS A 133 30.67 14.27 -27.68
CA LYS A 133 30.11 15.38 -28.46
C LYS A 133 31.07 16.57 -28.48
N ASP A 134 31.62 16.94 -27.34
CA ASP A 134 32.55 18.06 -27.21
C ASP A 134 33.90 17.76 -27.89
N SER A 135 34.32 16.49 -27.99
CA SER A 135 35.53 16.12 -28.75
C SER A 135 35.37 16.29 -30.27
N VAL A 136 34.16 16.11 -30.79
CA VAL A 136 33.84 16.22 -32.23
C VAL A 136 33.45 17.66 -32.60
N SER A 137 32.70 18.33 -31.72
CA SER A 137 32.20 19.69 -31.96
C SER A 137 33.05 20.78 -31.31
N GLY A 138 33.99 20.43 -30.44
CA GLY A 138 34.89 21.34 -29.75
C GLY A 138 36.00 21.76 -30.71
N VAL A 139 35.88 22.98 -31.22
CA VAL A 139 36.95 23.57 -32.00
C VAL A 139 38.09 23.94 -31.06
N SER A 140 39.31 23.49 -31.37
CA SER A 140 40.49 23.86 -30.59
C SER A 140 40.84 25.32 -30.89
N LEU A 141 40.78 26.19 -29.87
CA LEU A 141 41.18 27.60 -29.99
C LEU A 141 42.62 27.74 -30.50
N ASP A 142 43.50 26.79 -30.20
CA ASP A 142 44.88 26.78 -30.69
C ASP A 142 44.94 26.44 -32.19
N SER A 143 44.08 25.53 -32.67
CA SER A 143 43.92 25.24 -34.10
C SER A 143 43.34 26.44 -34.86
N GLU A 144 42.28 27.06 -34.32
CA GLU A 144 41.70 28.27 -34.91
C GLU A 144 42.71 29.43 -34.91
N ALA A 145 43.51 29.59 -33.85
CA ALA A 145 44.55 30.60 -33.79
C ALA A 145 45.69 30.33 -34.79
N ALA A 146 46.11 29.08 -34.96
CA ALA A 146 47.10 28.71 -35.96
C ALA A 146 46.59 28.96 -37.40
N ASP A 147 45.33 28.63 -37.68
CA ASP A 147 44.69 28.92 -38.96
C ASP A 147 44.53 30.43 -39.18
N LEU A 148 44.17 31.19 -38.14
CA LEU A 148 44.11 32.66 -38.18
C LEU A 148 45.47 33.26 -38.52
N ILE A 149 46.55 32.82 -37.85
CA ILE A 149 47.92 33.28 -38.15
C ILE A 149 48.29 32.93 -39.59
N ARG A 150 47.96 31.72 -40.05
CA ARG A 150 48.22 31.29 -41.43
C ARG A 150 47.48 32.17 -42.44
N PHE A 151 46.21 32.50 -42.19
CA PHE A 151 45.44 33.40 -43.05
C PHE A 151 46.00 34.82 -43.05
N GLN A 152 46.46 35.33 -41.90
CA GLN A 152 47.12 36.64 -41.81
C GLN A 152 48.43 36.66 -42.63
N GLN A 153 49.25 35.61 -42.53
CA GLN A 153 50.49 35.48 -43.31
C GLN A 153 50.21 35.38 -44.81
N ALA A 154 49.21 34.58 -45.21
CA ALA A 154 48.80 34.45 -46.60
C ALA A 154 48.28 35.79 -47.17
N TYR A 155 47.54 36.57 -46.37
CA TYR A 155 47.09 37.90 -46.75
C TYR A 155 48.25 38.88 -46.94
N GLN A 156 49.20 38.90 -46.01
CA GLN A 156 50.41 39.71 -46.11
C GLN A 156 51.24 39.33 -47.35
N ALA A 157 51.43 38.04 -47.61
CA ALA A 157 52.12 37.55 -48.80
C ALA A 157 51.39 37.97 -50.08
N SER A 158 50.06 37.86 -50.12
CA SER A 158 49.24 38.30 -51.26
C SER A 158 49.35 39.81 -51.50
N ALA A 159 49.36 40.61 -50.44
CA ALA A 159 49.58 42.05 -50.52
C ALA A 159 50.98 42.39 -51.09
N GLN A 160 52.01 41.65 -50.68
CA GLN A 160 53.37 41.80 -51.21
C GLN A 160 53.47 41.44 -52.69
N VAL A 161 52.78 40.37 -53.12
CA VAL A 161 52.66 39.98 -54.53
C VAL A 161 51.98 41.09 -55.33
N LEU A 162 50.85 41.63 -54.85
CA LEU A 162 50.16 42.76 -55.48
C LEU A 162 51.04 44.01 -55.57
N GLN A 163 51.77 44.34 -54.51
CA GLN A 163 52.69 45.48 -54.52
C GLN A 163 53.82 45.29 -55.54
N THR A 164 54.31 44.06 -55.68
CA THR A 164 55.34 43.72 -56.68
C THR A 164 54.76 43.78 -58.09
N ALA A 165 53.54 43.27 -58.30
CA ALA A 165 52.85 43.36 -59.57
C ALA A 165 52.60 44.82 -59.99
N ASN A 166 52.18 45.69 -59.06
CA ASN A 166 52.03 47.13 -59.32
C ASN A 166 53.36 47.78 -59.72
N LYS A 167 54.46 47.46 -59.02
CA LYS A 167 55.80 47.98 -59.39
C LYS A 167 56.22 47.52 -60.79
N LEU A 168 55.96 46.27 -61.14
CA LEU A 168 56.24 45.75 -62.48
C LEU A 168 55.38 46.48 -63.53
N PHE A 169 54.10 46.72 -63.24
CA PHE A 169 53.19 47.44 -64.11
C PHE A 169 53.64 48.90 -64.34
N ASP A 170 54.00 49.61 -63.26
CA ASP A 170 54.53 50.97 -63.33
C ASP A 170 55.84 51.03 -64.13
N THR A 171 56.70 50.02 -63.99
CA THR A 171 57.97 49.94 -64.74
C THR A 171 57.72 49.75 -66.24
N VAL A 172 56.74 48.91 -66.62
CA VAL A 172 56.38 48.70 -68.03
C VAL A 172 55.74 49.96 -68.63
N LEU A 173 54.89 50.68 -67.88
CA LEU A 173 54.26 51.91 -68.36
C LEU A 173 55.19 53.12 -68.39
N GLY A 174 56.15 53.21 -67.46
CA GLY A 174 57.13 54.31 -67.40
C GLY A 174 58.30 54.19 -68.38
N LEU A 175 58.38 53.08 -69.14
CA LEU A 175 59.37 52.85 -70.20
C LEU A 175 58.84 53.15 -71.62
N GLY A 176 57.67 53.80 -71.74
CA GLY A 176 57.12 54.35 -72.99
C GLY A 176 57.02 55.87 -72.95
#